data_AF-A0A645GZI2-F1
#
_entry.id   AF-A0A645GZI2-F1
#
_cell.length_a   1.000
_cell.length_b   1.000
_cell.length_c   1.000
_cell.angle_alpha   90.00
_cell.angle_beta   90.00
_cell.angle_gamma   90.00
#
_symmetry.space_group_name_H-M   'P 1'
#
loop_
_entity.id
_entity.type
_entity.pdbx_description
1 polymer ?
#
loop_
_entity_poly.entity_id
_entity_poly.type
_entity_poly.pdbx_seq_one_letter_code
_entity_poly.pdbx_strand_id
1 'polypeptide(L)'
;MSVENGEVIASNIVSVRKGIKGNPGELRGIFINEQQSLGIIKNNTECGIFGKGNDNLINEKYNKPMKIALKNEVKVGKAQILTTIEGNEPKLYDIIIEKLLPQEEPGSKSMIIKIVDPQCIEKTGGIVQGMSGSPIIQNNKIVGAVTHVLINKPDTGYGIYMDWMLKDAEIFKNGYE
;
A
#
# COMPACT_ATOMS: atom_id res chain seq x y z
N MET A 1 4.64 2.76 26.25
CA MET A 1 5.87 2.60 25.44
C MET A 1 5.76 3.59 24.29
N SER A 2 6.41 4.74 24.45
CA SER A 2 6.53 5.77 23.42
C SER A 2 7.48 5.26 22.34
N VAL A 3 7.02 5.16 21.10
CA VAL A 3 7.93 4.94 19.97
C VAL A 3 8.68 6.26 19.77
N GLU A 4 9.93 6.31 20.20
CA GLU A 4 10.84 7.43 19.98
C GLU A 4 11.24 7.45 18.50
N ASN A 5 10.80 8.48 17.78
CA ASN A 5 11.25 8.94 16.45
C ASN A 5 11.56 7.84 15.41
N GLY A 6 10.63 7.62 14.47
CA GLY A 6 10.86 6.78 13.29
C GLY A 6 11.46 7.57 12.13
N GLU A 7 12.32 6.93 11.34
CA GLU A 7 12.91 7.49 10.12
C GLU A 7 12.53 6.67 8.89
N VAL A 8 12.55 7.31 7.72
CA VAL A 8 12.36 6.66 6.43
C VAL A 8 13.74 6.37 5.84
N ILE A 9 14.02 5.12 5.52
CA ILE A 9 15.31 4.67 4.97
C ILE A 9 15.05 3.96 3.64
N ALA A 10 15.97 4.12 2.68
CA ALA A 10 15.91 3.41 1.41
C ALA A 10 16.10 1.90 1.62
N SER A 11 15.41 1.08 0.82
CA SER A 11 15.57 -0.37 0.84
C SER A 11 15.52 -0.96 -0.55
N ASN A 12 16.12 -2.16 -0.70
CA ASN A 12 16.11 -2.95 -1.92
C ASN A 12 15.59 -4.35 -1.60
N ILE A 13 14.58 -4.81 -2.34
CA ILE A 13 14.01 -6.16 -2.19
C ILE A 13 14.96 -7.18 -2.83
N VAL A 14 15.54 -8.04 -2.00
CA VAL A 14 16.52 -9.06 -2.43
C VAL A 14 15.90 -10.43 -2.65
N SER A 15 14.79 -10.73 -1.98
CA SER A 15 14.08 -12.00 -2.15
C SER A 15 12.63 -11.91 -1.68
N VAL A 16 11.84 -12.91 -2.07
CA VAL A 16 10.47 -13.08 -1.61
C VAL A 16 10.29 -14.48 -1.04
N ARG A 17 9.82 -14.57 0.20
CA ARG A 17 9.25 -15.81 0.72
C ARG A 17 7.82 -15.91 0.23
N LYS A 18 7.54 -16.88 -0.64
CA LYS A 18 6.19 -17.07 -1.18
C LYS A 18 5.17 -17.32 -0.06
N GLY A 19 4.01 -16.68 -0.18
CA GLY A 19 2.85 -16.95 0.65
C GLY A 19 2.15 -18.22 0.20
N ILE A 20 1.72 -19.02 1.18
CA ILE A 20 0.92 -20.21 0.96
C ILE A 20 -0.26 -20.19 1.92
N LYS A 21 -1.27 -21.01 1.63
CA LYS A 21 -2.42 -21.14 2.54
C LYS A 21 -1.95 -21.50 3.95
N GLY A 22 -2.36 -20.71 4.94
CA GLY A 22 -1.98 -20.89 6.34
C GLY A 22 -0.69 -20.19 6.76
N ASN A 23 0.17 -19.79 5.81
CA ASN A 23 1.45 -19.14 6.11
C ASN A 23 1.65 -17.90 5.19
N PRO A 24 1.55 -16.68 5.74
CA PRO A 24 1.78 -15.48 4.94
C PRO A 24 3.20 -15.44 4.40
N GLY A 25 3.36 -14.98 3.16
CA GLY A 25 4.66 -14.71 2.58
C GLY A 25 5.24 -13.39 3.08
N GLU A 26 6.44 -13.07 2.63
CA GLU A 26 7.19 -11.90 3.07
C GLU A 26 8.14 -11.40 1.96
N LEU A 27 8.13 -10.09 1.70
CA LEU A 27 9.19 -9.41 0.96
C LEU A 27 10.39 -9.18 1.88
N ARG A 28 11.57 -9.63 1.47
CA ARG A 28 12.81 -9.45 2.21
C ARG A 28 13.68 -8.43 1.51
N GLY A 29 13.88 -7.30 2.19
CA GLY A 29 14.77 -6.24 1.74
C GLY A 29 16.03 -6.13 2.58
N ILE A 30 17.00 -5.43 2.02
CA ILE A 30 18.15 -4.88 2.74
C ILE A 30 18.05 -3.37 2.71
N PHE A 31 18.50 -2.70 3.77
CA PHE A 31 18.58 -1.25 3.77
C PHE A 31 19.73 -0.78 2.88
N ILE A 32 19.52 0.35 2.21
CA ILE A 32 20.54 1.03 1.41
C ILE A 32 20.87 2.33 2.12
N ASN A 33 22.16 2.59 2.33
CA ASN A 33 22.65 3.84 2.92
C ASN A 33 21.94 4.16 4.25
N GLU A 34 22.00 3.25 5.23
CA GLU A 34 21.31 3.39 6.54
C GLU A 34 21.60 4.69 7.29
N GLN A 35 22.73 5.33 7.00
CA GLN A 35 23.13 6.63 7.59
C GLN A 35 22.39 7.83 6.95
N GLN A 36 21.73 7.63 5.82
CA GLN A 36 21.04 8.67 5.07
C GLN A 36 19.52 8.51 5.23
N SER A 37 18.97 9.23 6.20
CA SER A 37 17.52 9.36 6.35
C SER A 37 16.90 10.09 5.15
N LEU A 38 15.82 9.54 4.63
CA LEU A 38 14.98 10.15 3.59
C LEU A 38 13.87 11.02 4.17
N GLY A 39 13.64 10.96 5.49
CA GLY A 39 12.58 11.70 6.14
C GLY A 39 12.26 11.16 7.53
N ILE A 40 11.33 11.84 8.18
CA ILE A 40 10.88 11.51 9.53
C ILE A 40 9.44 11.03 9.52
N ILE A 41 9.14 10.08 10.40
CA ILE A 41 7.79 9.65 10.73
C ILE A 41 7.28 10.51 11.89
N LYS A 42 6.07 11.06 11.73
CA LYS A 42 5.41 11.89 12.75
C LYS A 42 4.27 11.14 13.44
N ASN A 43 3.42 10.47 12.65
CA ASN A 43 2.23 9.80 13.14
C ASN A 43 2.22 8.35 12.67
N ASN A 44 1.79 7.45 13.56
CA ASN A 44 1.48 6.07 13.26
C ASN A 44 0.06 5.80 13.73
N THR A 45 -0.87 5.70 12.77
CA THR A 45 -2.30 5.52 13.02
C THR A 45 -2.76 4.18 12.46
N GLU A 46 -4.01 3.82 12.72
CA GLU A 46 -4.61 2.63 12.11
C GLU A 46 -4.75 2.73 10.58
N CYS A 47 -4.72 3.95 10.04
CA CYS A 47 -4.87 4.20 8.61
C CYS A 47 -3.54 4.36 7.88
N GLY A 48 -2.42 4.48 8.59
CA GLY A 48 -1.10 4.54 7.97
C GLY A 48 -0.02 5.20 8.81
N ILE A 49 1.14 5.35 8.17
CA ILE A 49 2.31 6.03 8.70
C ILE A 49 2.47 7.34 7.95
N PHE A 50 2.53 8.45 8.67
CA PHE A 50 2.59 9.79 8.09
C PHE A 50 3.80 10.54 8.62
N GLY A 51 4.38 11.36 7.76
CA GLY A 51 5.67 11.96 8.01
C GLY A 51 6.01 13.05 7.01
N LYS A 52 7.28 13.44 6.99
CA LYS A 52 7.80 14.42 6.04
C LYS A 52 9.13 13.92 5.48
N GLY A 53 9.24 13.88 4.16
CA GLY A 53 10.51 13.67 3.46
C GLY A 53 11.47 14.83 3.70
N ASN A 54 12.76 14.55 3.78
CA ASN A 54 13.80 15.58 3.83
C ASN A 54 13.79 16.40 2.53
N ASP A 55 13.63 15.70 1.41
CA ASP A 55 13.40 16.23 0.08
C ASP A 55 12.10 15.68 -0.51
N ASN A 56 11.73 16.14 -1.71
CA ASN A 56 10.63 15.54 -2.47
C ASN A 56 10.97 14.09 -2.84
N LEU A 57 10.20 13.13 -2.32
CA LEU A 57 10.34 11.70 -2.59
C LEU A 57 9.73 11.34 -3.95
N ILE A 58 10.44 11.67 -5.03
CA ILE A 58 9.96 11.46 -6.41
C ILE A 58 10.61 10.21 -7.00
N ASN A 59 9.79 9.27 -7.45
CA ASN A 59 10.25 8.12 -8.23
C ASN A 59 10.52 8.53 -9.69
N GLU A 60 11.64 8.11 -10.29
CA GLU A 60 12.02 8.50 -11.65
C GLU A 60 10.97 8.12 -12.73
N LYS A 61 10.31 6.97 -12.57
CA LYS A 61 9.35 6.42 -13.53
C LYS A 61 7.92 6.88 -13.25
N TYR A 62 7.54 6.92 -11.97
CA TYR A 62 6.20 7.33 -11.52
C TYR A 62 6.26 8.71 -10.86
N ASN A 63 6.64 9.73 -11.64
CA ASN A 63 6.84 11.12 -11.19
C ASN A 63 5.67 12.07 -11.49
N LYS A 64 4.60 11.58 -12.13
CA LYS A 64 3.44 12.40 -12.48
C LYS A 64 2.37 12.30 -11.40
N PRO A 65 1.81 13.43 -10.93
CA PRO A 65 0.68 13.43 -10.01
C PRO A 65 -0.50 12.62 -10.57
N MET A 66 -1.12 11.81 -9.71
CA MET A 66 -2.35 11.06 -10.02
C MET A 66 -3.49 11.59 -9.17
N LYS A 67 -4.69 11.68 -9.75
CA LYS A 67 -5.89 12.05 -8.99
C LYS A 67 -6.20 10.97 -7.95
N ILE A 68 -6.78 11.37 -6.84
CA ILE A 68 -7.40 10.44 -5.90
C ILE A 68 -8.86 10.19 -6.32
N ALA A 69 -9.41 9.06 -5.91
CA ALA A 69 -10.85 8.82 -5.93
C ALA A 69 -11.38 8.75 -4.50
N LEU A 70 -12.56 9.30 -4.29
CA LEU A 70 -13.26 9.19 -3.01
C LEU A 70 -13.96 7.84 -2.88
N LYS A 71 -14.29 7.44 -1.65
CA LYS A 71 -15.02 6.19 -1.32
C LYS A 71 -16.20 5.89 -2.25
N ASN A 72 -17.00 6.89 -2.64
CA ASN A 72 -18.18 6.72 -3.51
C ASN A 72 -17.84 6.45 -4.99
N GLU A 73 -16.63 6.80 -5.43
CA GLU A 73 -16.12 6.58 -6.78
C GLU A 73 -15.53 5.18 -6.96
N VAL A 74 -15.10 4.53 -5.87
CA VAL A 74 -14.54 3.18 -5.91
C VAL A 74 -15.61 2.17 -6.31
N LYS A 75 -15.29 1.25 -7.22
CA LYS A 75 -16.20 0.21 -7.72
C LYS A 75 -15.60 -1.18 -7.55
N VAL A 76 -16.46 -2.18 -7.34
CA VAL A 76 -16.12 -3.59 -7.53
C VAL A 76 -15.72 -3.79 -9.00
N GLY A 77 -14.65 -4.54 -9.24
CA GLY A 77 -14.15 -4.83 -10.59
C GLY A 77 -12.64 -4.69 -10.73
N LYS A 78 -12.19 -4.51 -11.97
CA LYS A 78 -10.76 -4.44 -12.31
C LYS A 78 -10.10 -3.22 -11.68
N ALA A 79 -8.89 -3.42 -11.17
CA ALA A 79 -8.00 -2.39 -10.65
C ALA A 79 -6.56 -2.91 -10.77
N GLN A 80 -5.59 -2.10 -10.34
CA GLN A 80 -4.18 -2.49 -10.28
C GLN A 80 -3.58 -2.07 -8.94
N ILE A 81 -2.53 -2.76 -8.51
CA ILE A 81 -1.64 -2.27 -7.45
C ILE A 81 -0.30 -1.87 -8.03
N LEU A 82 0.30 -0.82 -7.47
CA LEU A 82 1.68 -0.45 -7.76
C LEU A 82 2.56 -0.93 -6.60
N THR A 83 3.41 -1.94 -6.83
CA THR A 83 4.22 -2.54 -5.76
C THR A 83 5.59 -3.00 -6.26
N THR A 84 6.55 -3.09 -5.36
CA THR A 84 7.91 -3.57 -5.62
C THR A 84 8.06 -4.96 -5.02
N ILE A 85 8.21 -5.99 -5.86
CA ILE A 85 8.40 -7.38 -5.41
C ILE A 85 9.83 -7.90 -5.63
N GLU A 86 10.68 -7.11 -6.28
CA GLU A 86 12.06 -7.43 -6.61
C GLU A 86 12.81 -6.14 -6.92
N GLY A 87 14.03 -6.01 -6.39
CA GLY A 87 14.83 -4.81 -6.54
C GLY A 87 14.20 -3.60 -5.85
N ASN A 88 14.27 -2.44 -6.49
CA ASN A 88 13.77 -1.18 -5.99
C ASN A 88 12.71 -0.54 -6.91
N GLU A 89 12.40 -1.15 -8.05
CA GLU A 89 11.47 -0.59 -9.03
C GLU A 89 10.04 -1.09 -8.82
N PRO A 90 9.07 -0.19 -8.60
CA PRO A 90 7.67 -0.58 -8.52
C PRO A 90 7.12 -0.94 -9.91
N LYS A 91 6.18 -1.88 -9.94
CA LYS A 91 5.46 -2.32 -11.14
C LYS A 91 3.97 -2.41 -10.87
N LEU A 92 3.17 -2.27 -11.93
CA LEU A 92 1.72 -2.45 -11.87
C LEU A 92 1.39 -3.94 -11.98
N TYR A 93 0.50 -4.41 -11.12
CA TYR A 93 -0.04 -5.76 -11.15
C TYR A 93 -1.56 -5.72 -11.09
N ASP A 94 -2.20 -6.54 -11.91
CA ASP A 94 -3.65 -6.62 -11.99
C ASP A 94 -4.28 -7.25 -10.74
N ILE A 95 -5.36 -6.60 -10.29
CA ILE A 95 -6.20 -7.05 -9.18
C ILE A 95 -7.68 -6.95 -9.55
N ILE A 96 -8.51 -7.60 -8.74
CA ILE A 96 -9.96 -7.39 -8.70
C ILE A 96 -10.32 -6.87 -7.31
N ILE A 97 -11.03 -5.75 -7.24
CA ILE A 97 -11.76 -5.34 -6.05
C ILE A 97 -13.02 -6.21 -5.99
N GLU A 98 -13.04 -7.20 -5.11
CA GLU A 98 -14.14 -8.18 -5.02
C GLU A 98 -15.32 -7.63 -4.23
N LYS A 99 -15.05 -6.82 -3.21
CA LYS A 99 -16.08 -6.29 -2.31
C LYS A 99 -15.67 -4.96 -1.70
N LEU A 100 -16.62 -4.04 -1.62
CA LEU A 100 -16.50 -2.81 -0.83
C LEU A 100 -17.14 -3.05 0.54
N LEU A 101 -16.42 -2.68 1.59
CA LEU A 101 -16.90 -2.79 2.97
C LEU A 101 -17.43 -1.42 3.42
N PRO A 102 -18.67 -1.34 3.91
CA PRO A 102 -19.18 -0.11 4.51
C PRO A 102 -18.37 0.22 5.76
N GLN A 103 -18.00 1.48 5.90
CA GLN A 103 -17.31 2.00 7.07
C GLN A 103 -17.86 3.40 7.36
N GLU A 104 -18.33 3.58 8.60
CA GLU A 104 -18.72 4.89 9.15
C GLU A 104 -17.54 5.53 9.88
N GLU A 105 -16.61 4.71 10.40
CA GLU A 105 -15.41 5.13 11.10
C GLU A 105 -14.14 4.73 10.34
N PRO A 106 -13.01 5.43 10.53
CA PRO A 106 -11.72 5.06 9.96
C PRO A 106 -11.33 3.62 10.28
N GLY A 107 -10.71 2.93 9.33
CA GLY A 107 -10.18 1.60 9.57
C GLY A 107 -9.53 0.97 8.35
N SER A 108 -8.58 0.07 8.59
CA SER A 108 -7.68 -0.51 7.57
C SER A 108 -8.31 -1.56 6.65
N LYS A 109 -9.60 -1.86 6.78
CA LYS A 109 -10.32 -2.90 6.02
C LYS A 109 -11.53 -2.32 5.32
N SER A 110 -11.27 -1.52 4.29
CA SER A 110 -12.26 -0.82 3.48
C SER A 110 -12.78 -1.62 2.30
N MET A 111 -11.95 -2.52 1.77
CA MET A 111 -12.27 -3.31 0.59
C MET A 111 -11.56 -4.65 0.63
N ILE A 112 -12.15 -5.65 -0.02
CA ILE A 112 -11.52 -6.94 -0.29
C ILE A 112 -10.97 -6.90 -1.70
N ILE A 113 -9.67 -7.18 -1.83
CA ILE A 113 -8.96 -7.22 -3.11
C ILE A 113 -8.40 -8.61 -3.34
N LYS A 114 -8.29 -8.99 -4.61
CA LYS A 114 -7.69 -10.23 -5.05
C LYS A 114 -6.67 -9.97 -6.15
N ILE A 115 -5.44 -10.43 -5.97
CA ILE A 115 -4.43 -10.42 -7.04
C ILE A 115 -4.86 -11.42 -8.10
N VAL A 116 -4.85 -10.99 -9.35
CA VAL A 116 -5.13 -11.86 -10.52
C VAL A 116 -3.97 -11.85 -11.52
N ASP A 117 -2.95 -11.04 -11.28
CA ASP A 117 -1.75 -10.98 -12.09
C ASP A 117 -0.91 -12.27 -11.95
N PRO A 118 -0.65 -12.98 -13.06
CA PRO A 118 0.06 -14.26 -13.02
C PRO A 118 1.51 -14.10 -12.59
N GLN A 119 2.19 -13.01 -12.96
CA GLN A 119 3.61 -12.81 -12.60
C GLN A 119 3.77 -12.52 -11.11
N CYS A 120 2.85 -11.72 -10.55
CA CYS A 120 2.81 -11.47 -9.11
C CYS A 120 2.58 -12.78 -8.35
N ILE A 121 1.52 -13.52 -8.71
CA ILE A 121 1.17 -14.78 -8.06
C ILE A 121 2.31 -15.79 -8.15
N GLU A 122 2.94 -15.92 -9.32
CA GLU A 122 4.05 -16.85 -9.52
C GLU A 122 5.23 -16.51 -8.60
N LYS A 123 5.59 -15.23 -8.46
CA LYS A 123 6.73 -14.80 -7.64
C LYS A 123 6.45 -14.78 -6.15
N THR A 124 5.25 -14.38 -5.73
CA THR A 124 4.96 -14.07 -4.32
C THR A 124 3.96 -15.02 -3.68
N GLY A 125 3.20 -15.79 -4.45
CA GLY A 125 2.07 -16.57 -3.96
C GLY A 125 0.81 -15.74 -3.67
N GLY A 126 0.81 -14.45 -4.01
CA GLY A 126 -0.30 -13.52 -3.77
C GLY A 126 0.13 -12.25 -3.02
N ILE A 127 -0.70 -11.79 -2.10
CA ILE A 127 -0.40 -10.68 -1.20
C ILE A 127 0.49 -11.19 -0.07
N VAL A 128 1.60 -10.50 0.17
CA VAL A 128 2.59 -10.88 1.18
C VAL A 128 2.91 -9.71 2.10
N GLN A 129 3.50 -10.00 3.26
CA GLN A 129 4.01 -8.96 4.14
C GLN A 129 5.06 -8.11 3.42
N GLY A 130 5.03 -6.80 3.64
CA GLY A 130 5.84 -5.83 2.91
C GLY A 130 5.12 -5.19 1.70
N MET A 131 3.99 -5.74 1.24
CA MET A 131 3.15 -5.06 0.22
C MET A 131 2.23 -4.00 0.81
N SER A 132 2.06 -3.96 2.14
CA SER A 132 1.24 -2.94 2.81
C SER A 132 1.72 -1.54 2.43
N GLY A 133 0.79 -0.65 2.09
CA GLY A 133 1.08 0.68 1.57
C GLY A 133 1.17 0.76 0.04
N SER A 134 1.15 -0.37 -0.68
CA SER A 134 1.11 -0.36 -2.15
C SER A 134 -0.16 0.35 -2.65
N PRO A 135 -0.06 1.40 -3.48
CA PRO A 135 -1.23 2.12 -3.98
C PRO A 135 -2.13 1.21 -4.82
N ILE A 136 -3.45 1.29 -4.58
CA ILE A 136 -4.49 0.67 -5.40
C ILE A 136 -5.00 1.72 -6.39
N ILE A 137 -5.00 1.38 -7.66
CA ILE A 137 -5.32 2.27 -8.78
C ILE A 137 -6.51 1.71 -9.55
N GLN A 138 -7.56 2.50 -9.71
CA GLN A 138 -8.73 2.17 -10.53
C GLN A 138 -9.17 3.41 -11.29
N ASN A 139 -9.56 3.25 -12.56
CA ASN A 139 -10.01 4.35 -13.42
C ASN A 139 -9.03 5.54 -13.46
N ASN A 140 -7.71 5.25 -13.49
CA ASN A 140 -6.63 6.23 -13.48
C ASN A 140 -6.63 7.15 -12.24
N LYS A 141 -7.13 6.65 -11.11
CA LYS A 141 -7.12 7.33 -9.82
C LYS A 141 -6.59 6.40 -8.73
N ILE A 142 -5.91 6.97 -7.73
CA ILE A 142 -5.56 6.25 -6.50
C ILE A 142 -6.82 6.15 -5.65
N VAL A 143 -7.26 4.93 -5.38
CA VAL A 143 -8.49 4.66 -4.61
C VAL A 143 -8.21 4.22 -3.17
N GLY A 144 -6.94 3.91 -2.88
CA GLY A 144 -6.55 3.36 -1.59
C GLY A 144 -5.16 2.75 -1.59
N ALA A 145 -4.88 1.95 -0.58
CA ALA A 145 -3.64 1.17 -0.46
C ALA A 145 -3.91 -0.24 0.08
N VAL A 146 -3.03 -1.19 -0.27
CA VAL A 146 -3.05 -2.55 0.29
C VAL A 146 -2.72 -2.50 1.78
N THR A 147 -3.39 -3.31 2.61
CA THR A 147 -3.12 -3.36 4.05
C THR A 147 -2.74 -4.76 4.53
N HIS A 148 -3.68 -5.71 4.53
CA HIS A 148 -3.50 -7.01 5.16
C HIS A 148 -3.79 -8.15 4.18
N VAL A 149 -3.07 -9.27 4.32
CA VAL A 149 -3.36 -10.53 3.59
C VAL A 149 -4.36 -11.41 4.37
N LEU A 150 -5.21 -12.14 3.65
CA LEU A 150 -6.00 -13.22 4.25
C LEU A 150 -5.16 -14.50 4.33
N ILE A 151 -4.87 -14.96 5.54
CA ILE A 151 -3.99 -16.14 5.78
C ILE A 151 -4.45 -17.40 5.02
N ASN A 152 -5.76 -17.60 4.90
CA ASN A 152 -6.33 -18.79 4.24
C ASN A 152 -6.49 -18.66 2.72
N LYS A 153 -6.27 -17.46 2.16
CA LYS A 153 -6.39 -17.13 0.74
C LYS A 153 -5.29 -16.11 0.41
N PRO A 154 -4.04 -16.55 0.16
CA PRO A 154 -2.89 -15.65 0.06
C PRO A 154 -3.01 -14.68 -1.12
N ASP A 155 -3.78 -15.02 -2.15
CA ASP A 155 -4.12 -14.13 -3.27
C ASP A 155 -5.11 -13.02 -2.92
N THR A 156 -5.76 -13.09 -1.75
CA THR A 156 -6.79 -12.16 -1.30
C THR A 156 -6.33 -11.37 -0.08
N GLY A 157 -6.72 -10.11 -0.01
CA GLY A 157 -6.35 -9.20 1.05
C GLY A 157 -7.37 -8.10 1.26
N TYR A 158 -6.99 -7.17 2.12
CA TYR A 158 -7.72 -5.95 2.39
C TYR A 158 -6.99 -4.75 1.80
N GLY A 159 -7.77 -3.77 1.38
CA GLY A 159 -7.32 -2.42 1.12
C GLY A 159 -8.01 -1.41 2.03
N ILE A 160 -7.39 -0.25 2.21
CA ILE A 160 -7.96 0.93 2.88
C ILE A 160 -8.35 1.99 1.86
N TYR A 161 -9.45 2.73 2.08
CA TYR A 161 -9.81 3.89 1.25
C TYR A 161 -8.80 5.02 1.40
N MET A 162 -8.57 5.74 0.31
CA MET A 162 -7.70 6.92 0.32
C MET A 162 -8.23 8.00 1.28
N ASP A 163 -9.55 8.14 1.41
CA ASP A 163 -10.23 9.08 2.29
C ASP A 163 -9.71 9.01 3.74
N TRP A 164 -9.59 7.79 4.28
CA TRP A 164 -9.13 7.58 5.65
C TRP A 164 -7.67 7.97 5.83
N MET A 165 -6.82 7.60 4.86
CA MET A 165 -5.40 7.97 4.88
C MET A 165 -5.22 9.49 4.83
N LEU A 166 -6.01 10.18 3.99
CA LEU A 166 -5.90 11.62 3.82
C LEU A 166 -6.45 12.42 5.00
N LYS A 167 -7.48 11.90 5.67
CA LYS A 167 -8.00 12.44 6.93
C LYS A 167 -6.93 12.39 8.02
N ASP A 168 -6.28 11.24 8.21
CA ASP A 168 -5.23 11.06 9.22
C ASP A 168 -3.93 11.80 8.87
N ALA A 169 -3.68 12.04 7.58
CA ALA A 169 -2.60 12.90 7.12
C ALA A 169 -2.87 14.40 7.35
N GLU A 170 -4.04 14.76 7.86
CA GLU A 170 -4.51 16.14 8.03
C GLU A 170 -4.51 16.98 6.74
N ILE A 171 -4.62 16.33 5.58
CA ILE A 171 -4.63 17.01 4.28
C ILE A 171 -5.99 17.65 4.01
N PHE A 172 -7.08 17.00 4.44
CA PHE A 172 -8.43 17.57 4.38
C PHE A 172 -8.87 18.00 5.78
N LYS A 173 -8.70 19.28 6.11
CA LYS A 173 -9.16 19.84 7.39
C LYS A 173 -10.63 20.26 7.40
N ASN A 174 -11.30 20.42 6.25
CA ASN A 174 -12.69 20.89 6.17
C ASN A 174 -13.42 20.38 4.91
N GLY A 175 -13.83 19.11 4.89
CA GLY A 175 -14.66 18.58 3.80
C GLY A 175 -13.96 18.54 2.43
N TYR A 176 -14.63 17.96 1.43
CA TYR A 176 -14.13 17.82 0.06
C TYR A 176 -14.43 19.07 -0.78
N GLU A 177 -14.01 20.24 -0.33
CA GLU A 177 -14.05 21.48 -1.13
C GLU A 177 -12.66 21.92 -1.59
#